data_AF-A0A3D1R6G1-F1
#
_entry.id   AF-A0A3D1R6G1-F1
#
_cell.length_a   1.000
_cell.length_b   1.000
_cell.length_c   1.000
_cell.angle_alpha   90.00
_cell.angle_beta   90.00
_cell.angle_gamma   90.00
#
_symmetry.space_group_name_H-M   'P 1'
#
loop_
_entity.id
_entity.type
_entity.pdbx_description
1 polymer ?
#
loop_
_entity_poly.entity_id
_entity_poly.type
_entity_poly.pdbx_seq_one_letter_code
_entity_poly.pdbx_strand_id
1 'polypeptide(L)'
;MIQPDLDDHGRSGTLRPNLLCTVPPFASDAPPAGAASLLGYLKAHGCDDFGFLDLQLWQREFPLPYALVGAFGESFVREVAELPLVLRLLRAFDEGRPLAPARDEAFDAYCQERALNPGRLARALAGLDGLLASFLPTVARLDFVGFTVWSSNYLTTLLTAAHLKRRPKPPFVIAGGPQVTESE
;
A
#
# COMPACT_ATOMS: atom_id res chain seq x y z
N MET A 1 2.15 10.72 21.07
CA MET A 1 1.14 9.74 21.52
C MET A 1 -0.20 10.27 21.04
N ILE A 2 -0.64 9.86 19.84
CA ILE A 2 -1.88 10.36 19.25
C ILE A 2 -2.96 9.37 19.69
N GLN A 3 -3.89 9.82 20.53
CA GLN A 3 -5.10 9.06 20.84
C GLN A 3 -5.93 8.93 19.56
N PRO A 4 -6.38 7.72 19.18
CA PRO A 4 -7.31 7.58 18.06
C PRO A 4 -8.66 8.20 18.46
N ASP A 5 -9.18 9.02 17.54
CA ASP A 5 -10.48 9.67 17.64
C ASP A 5 -11.59 8.66 17.92
N LEU A 6 -12.53 9.08 18.78
CA LEU A 6 -13.73 8.33 19.10
C LEU A 6 -14.76 8.54 17.98
N ASP A 7 -15.08 7.48 17.23
CA ASP A 7 -16.25 7.49 16.35
C ASP A 7 -17.55 7.54 17.19
N ASP A 8 -18.56 8.23 16.64
CA ASP A 8 -19.83 8.72 17.23
C ASP A 8 -20.82 7.65 17.79
N HIS A 9 -20.34 6.43 18.07
CA HIS A 9 -21.14 5.28 18.50
C HIS A 9 -20.58 4.51 19.72
N GLY A 10 -19.71 5.13 20.52
CA GLY A 10 -19.39 4.63 21.87
C GLY A 10 -18.73 3.24 21.93
N ARG A 11 -18.04 2.80 20.86
CA ARG A 11 -17.22 1.59 20.88
C ARG A 11 -15.75 1.96 20.78
N SER A 12 -14.96 1.48 21.75
CA SER A 12 -13.50 1.50 21.77
C SER A 12 -12.90 1.29 20.37
N GLY A 13 -11.87 2.07 20.01
CA GLY A 13 -11.20 2.17 18.71
C GLY A 13 -10.65 0.86 18.12
N THR A 14 -11.54 -0.08 17.81
CA THR A 14 -11.26 -1.32 17.10
C THR A 14 -11.64 -1.12 15.64
N LEU A 15 -10.69 -1.38 14.75
CA LEU A 15 -10.94 -1.37 13.30
C LEU A 15 -12.12 -2.27 12.94
N ARG A 16 -12.91 -1.81 11.96
CA ARG A 16 -14.00 -2.58 11.36
C ARG A 16 -13.46 -3.83 10.65
N PRO A 17 -14.23 -4.93 10.56
CA PRO A 17 -13.77 -6.17 9.92
C PRO A 17 -13.54 -6.02 8.42
N ASN A 18 -14.20 -5.07 7.76
CA ASN A 18 -14.00 -4.75 6.36
C ASN A 18 -13.37 -3.37 6.24
N LEU A 19 -12.27 -3.23 5.51
CA LEU A 19 -11.56 -1.96 5.37
C LEU A 19 -11.44 -1.55 3.91
N LEU A 20 -11.74 -0.29 3.63
CA LEU A 20 -11.26 0.40 2.45
C LEU A 20 -9.93 1.05 2.81
N CYS A 21 -8.86 0.67 2.12
CA CYS A 21 -7.50 1.00 2.47
C CYS A 21 -6.79 1.77 1.36
N THR A 22 -6.06 2.81 1.74
CA THR A 22 -5.11 3.51 0.87
C THR A 22 -3.72 3.32 1.40
N VAL A 23 -2.80 2.92 0.51
CA VAL A 23 -1.40 2.64 0.86
C VAL A 23 -0.52 3.73 0.27
N PRO A 24 0.49 4.23 1.00
CA PRO A 24 1.43 5.18 0.43
C PRO A 24 2.17 4.55 -0.74
N PRO A 25 2.59 5.32 -1.74
CA PRO A 25 2.40 6.75 -1.77
C PRO A 25 1.16 7.20 -2.54
N PHE A 26 0.46 8.16 -1.98
CA PHE A 26 -0.46 9.02 -2.70
C PHE A 26 -0.10 10.46 -2.37
N ALA A 27 0.19 11.26 -3.39
CA ALA A 27 0.65 12.64 -3.22
C ALA A 27 -0.55 13.59 -3.22
N SER A 28 -1.40 13.49 -2.21
CA SER A 28 -2.54 14.39 -2.05
C SER A 28 -2.77 14.69 -0.57
N ASP A 29 -2.92 15.98 -0.24
CA ASP A 29 -3.38 16.42 1.07
C ASP A 29 -4.90 16.25 1.25
N ALA A 30 -5.60 15.82 0.19
CA ALA A 30 -7.03 15.56 0.23
C ALA A 30 -7.33 14.09 0.59
N PRO A 31 -8.41 13.81 1.35
CA PRO A 31 -8.89 12.45 1.57
C PRO A 31 -9.11 11.72 0.23
N PRO A 32 -8.83 10.41 0.16
CA PRO A 32 -9.01 9.66 -1.08
C PRO A 32 -10.49 9.55 -1.42
N ALA A 33 -10.92 10.45 -2.31
CA ALA A 33 -12.32 10.67 -2.65
C ALA A 33 -13.04 9.39 -3.12
N GLY A 34 -12.35 8.50 -3.86
CA GLY A 34 -12.92 7.24 -4.32
C GLY A 34 -13.34 6.33 -3.15
N ALA A 35 -12.43 6.06 -2.21
CA ALA A 35 -12.71 5.23 -1.04
C ALA A 35 -13.74 5.89 -0.12
N ALA A 36 -13.66 7.21 0.08
CA ALA A 36 -14.62 7.96 0.88
C ALA A 36 -16.04 7.94 0.29
N SER A 37 -16.16 8.13 -1.03
CA SER A 37 -17.44 8.06 -1.74
C SER A 37 -18.05 6.67 -1.69
N LEU A 38 -17.23 5.63 -1.90
CA LEU A 38 -17.67 4.24 -1.78
C LEU A 38 -18.15 3.93 -0.36
N LEU A 39 -17.45 4.39 0.68
CA LEU A 39 -17.89 4.21 2.06
C LEU A 39 -19.25 4.87 2.32
N GLY A 40 -19.44 6.10 1.82
CA GLY A 40 -20.73 6.81 1.92
C GLY A 40 -21.85 6.05 1.22
N TYR A 41 -21.59 5.54 0.01
CA TYR A 41 -22.54 4.72 -0.74
C TYR A 41 -22.91 3.43 0.01
N LEU A 42 -21.93 2.69 0.53
CA LEU A 42 -22.13 1.45 1.27
C LEU A 42 -23.00 1.67 2.51
N LYS A 43 -22.70 2.71 3.30
CA LYS A 43 -23.51 3.07 4.48
C LYS A 43 -24.94 3.44 4.10
N ALA A 44 -25.13 4.20 3.02
CA ALA A 44 -26.46 4.55 2.53
C ALA A 44 -27.31 3.34 2.10
N HIS A 45 -26.66 2.20 1.81
CA HIS A 45 -27.30 0.93 1.43
C HIS A 45 -27.29 -0.11 2.57
N GLY A 46 -27.01 0.30 3.81
CA GLY A 46 -27.07 -0.58 4.99
C GLY A 46 -25.83 -1.46 5.20
N CYS A 47 -24.71 -1.17 4.53
CA CYS A 47 -23.43 -1.85 4.73
C CYS A 47 -22.53 -1.07 5.71
N ASP A 48 -22.79 -1.22 7.01
CA ASP A 48 -22.13 -0.45 8.09
C ASP A 48 -20.90 -1.14 8.73
N ASP A 49 -20.51 -2.29 8.20
CA ASP A 49 -19.36 -3.08 8.64
C ASP A 49 -18.05 -2.71 7.95
N PHE A 50 -18.08 -1.70 7.07
CA PHE A 50 -16.91 -1.11 6.43
C PHE A 50 -16.34 0.08 7.22
N GLY A 51 -15.02 0.10 7.34
CA GLY A 51 -14.23 1.23 7.85
C GLY A 51 -13.24 1.72 6.80
N PHE A 52 -12.54 2.79 7.13
CA PHE A 52 -11.53 3.39 6.27
C PHE A 52 -10.17 3.41 6.98
N LEU A 53 -9.10 3.02 6.28
CA LEU A 53 -7.74 3.00 6.79
C LEU A 53 -6.80 3.69 5.80
N ASP A 54 -6.32 4.88 6.15
CA ASP A 54 -5.38 5.60 5.31
C ASP A 54 -3.94 5.41 5.76
N LEU A 55 -3.25 4.43 5.19
CA LEU A 55 -1.87 4.12 5.56
C LEU A 55 -0.88 5.26 5.24
N GLN A 56 -1.28 6.20 4.38
CA GLN A 56 -0.44 7.31 3.96
C GLN A 56 -0.12 8.28 5.10
N LEU A 57 -1.03 8.40 6.07
CA LEU A 57 -0.85 9.28 7.22
C LEU A 57 0.35 8.87 8.09
N TRP A 58 0.77 7.60 8.02
CA TRP A 58 1.94 7.09 8.74
C TRP A 58 3.24 7.14 7.92
N GLN A 59 3.16 7.33 6.59
CA GLN A 59 4.33 7.44 5.70
C GLN A 59 4.06 8.38 4.52
N ARG A 60 4.03 9.69 4.82
CA ARG A 60 3.76 10.75 3.83
C ARG A 60 4.84 10.89 2.76
N GLU A 61 6.11 10.68 3.12
CA GLU A 61 7.24 10.83 2.21
C GLU A 61 7.79 9.47 1.78
N PHE A 62 7.28 8.92 0.67
CA PHE A 62 7.81 7.70 0.06
C PHE A 62 8.58 8.04 -1.22
N PRO A 63 9.87 7.67 -1.35
CA PRO A 63 10.74 8.12 -2.44
C PRO A 63 10.62 7.23 -3.70
N LEU A 64 9.40 6.92 -4.13
CA LEU A 64 9.19 6.15 -5.37
C LEU A 64 9.29 7.06 -6.62
N PRO A 65 9.73 6.52 -7.77
CA PRO A 65 10.01 7.32 -8.94
C PRO A 65 8.71 7.80 -9.59
N TYR A 66 8.37 9.07 -9.39
CA TYR A 66 7.39 9.78 -10.24
C TYR A 66 8.04 10.45 -11.45
N ALA A 67 9.37 10.46 -11.49
CA ALA A 67 10.12 10.98 -12.62
C ALA A 67 9.84 10.09 -13.83
N LEU A 68 9.20 10.67 -14.84
CA LEU A 68 8.98 10.03 -16.14
C LEU A 68 10.27 9.87 -16.94
N VAL A 69 11.40 10.37 -16.43
CA VAL A 69 12.70 10.41 -17.09
C VAL A 69 13.75 9.83 -16.15
N GLY A 70 14.51 8.84 -16.63
CA GLY A 70 15.62 8.21 -15.91
C GLY A 70 16.89 9.05 -15.89
N ALA A 71 17.94 8.49 -15.26
CA ALA A 71 19.23 9.18 -15.11
C ALA A 71 19.93 9.46 -16.45
N PHE A 72 19.58 8.72 -17.51
CA PHE A 72 20.16 8.85 -18.84
C PHE A 72 19.21 9.50 -19.87
N GLY A 73 18.10 10.11 -19.41
CA GLY A 73 17.14 10.78 -20.28
C GLY A 73 16.07 9.86 -20.89
N GLU A 74 16.05 8.58 -20.52
CA GLU A 74 15.08 7.60 -20.98
C GLU A 74 13.69 7.88 -20.39
N SER A 75 12.64 7.79 -21.22
CA SER A 75 11.27 7.96 -20.75
C SER A 75 10.67 6.63 -20.29
N PHE A 76 10.05 6.60 -19.11
CA PHE A 76 9.40 5.40 -18.59
C PHE A 76 7.88 5.54 -18.58
N VAL A 77 7.18 4.49 -19.03
CA VAL A 77 5.78 4.29 -18.69
C VAL A 77 5.71 4.03 -17.19
N ARG A 78 4.93 4.82 -16.43
CA ARG A 78 4.85 4.73 -14.95
C ARG A 78 4.64 3.30 -14.45
N GLU A 79 3.87 2.53 -15.18
CA GLU A 79 3.45 1.16 -14.87
C GLU A 79 4.59 0.13 -15.02
N VAL A 80 5.60 0.43 -15.83
CA VAL A 80 6.81 -0.40 -16.03
C VAL A 80 7.90 -0.04 -15.02
N ALA A 81 7.73 1.06 -14.26
CA ALA A 81 8.80 1.58 -13.41
C ALA A 81 9.07 0.77 -12.15
N GLU A 82 8.03 0.14 -11.59
CA GLU A 82 8.13 -0.62 -10.35
C GLU A 82 8.32 -2.12 -10.59
N LEU A 83 8.20 -2.59 -11.84
CA LEU A 83 8.17 -4.02 -12.17
C LEU A 83 9.34 -4.82 -11.57
N PRO A 84 10.61 -4.37 -11.62
CA PRO A 84 11.72 -5.10 -10.98
C PRO A 84 11.52 -5.30 -9.47
N LEU A 85 10.99 -4.29 -8.77
CA LEU A 85 10.72 -4.38 -7.33
C LEU A 85 9.48 -5.25 -7.05
N VAL A 86 8.46 -5.15 -7.89
CA VAL A 86 7.24 -5.99 -7.79
C VAL A 86 7.59 -7.47 -7.96
N LEU A 87 8.38 -7.82 -8.97
CA LEU A 87 8.79 -9.22 -9.21
C LEU A 87 9.63 -9.77 -8.04
N ARG A 88 10.51 -8.95 -7.47
CA ARG A 88 11.27 -9.32 -6.27
C ARG A 88 10.37 -9.57 -5.07
N LEU A 89 9.36 -8.73 -4.86
CA LEU A 89 8.37 -8.88 -3.79
C LEU A 89 7.55 -10.17 -3.97
N LEU A 90 7.01 -10.42 -5.16
CA LEU A 90 6.22 -11.63 -5.44
C LEU A 90 7.04 -12.90 -5.21
N ARG A 91 8.29 -12.93 -5.70
CA ARG A 91 9.20 -14.03 -5.43
C ARG A 91 9.50 -14.21 -3.94
N ALA A 92 9.71 -13.13 -3.21
CA ALA A 92 9.91 -13.20 -1.76
C ALA A 92 8.66 -13.70 -1.02
N PHE A 93 7.47 -13.34 -1.52
CA PHE A 93 6.21 -13.86 -1.01
C PHE A 93 6.13 -15.38 -1.18
N ASP A 94 6.31 -15.87 -2.41
CA ASP A 94 6.24 -17.30 -2.77
C ASP A 94 7.25 -18.16 -1.99
N GLU A 95 8.46 -17.63 -1.77
CA GLU A 95 9.52 -18.32 -1.06
C GLU A 95 9.47 -18.13 0.47
N GLY A 96 8.47 -17.43 1.01
CA GLY A 96 8.34 -17.19 2.46
C GLY A 96 9.44 -16.30 3.07
N ARG A 97 10.18 -15.54 2.24
CA ARG A 97 11.27 -14.65 2.66
C ARG A 97 10.77 -13.29 3.17
N PRO A 98 11.61 -12.45 3.81
CA PRO A 98 11.25 -11.06 4.12
C PRO A 98 10.74 -10.31 2.88
N LEU A 99 9.65 -9.54 3.03
CA LEU A 99 8.94 -8.93 1.88
C LEU A 99 9.61 -7.63 1.41
N ALA A 100 10.16 -6.83 2.32
CA ALA A 100 10.99 -5.70 1.92
C ALA A 100 12.22 -6.20 1.13
N PRO A 101 12.48 -5.67 -0.07
CA PRO A 101 13.64 -6.09 -0.85
C PRO A 101 14.93 -5.70 -0.13
N ALA A 102 15.83 -6.68 0.00
CA ALA A 102 17.17 -6.42 0.52
C ALA A 102 17.92 -5.48 -0.44
N ARG A 103 18.76 -4.61 0.13
CA ARG A 103 19.68 -3.80 -0.66
C ARG A 103 20.83 -4.68 -1.13
N ASP A 104 20.82 -5.00 -2.40
CA ASP A 104 21.85 -5.76 -3.13
C ASP A 104 22.29 -4.99 -4.38
N GLU A 105 23.23 -5.55 -5.14
CA GLU A 105 23.74 -4.92 -6.37
C GLU A 105 22.62 -4.64 -7.39
N ALA A 106 21.67 -5.56 -7.54
CA ALA A 106 20.53 -5.38 -8.43
C ALA A 106 19.59 -4.25 -7.95
N PHE A 107 19.41 -4.08 -6.63
CA PHE A 107 18.66 -2.96 -6.06
C PHE A 107 19.34 -1.62 -6.35
N ASP A 108 20.66 -1.56 -6.14
CA ASP A 108 21.44 -0.34 -6.36
C ASP A 108 21.47 0.04 -7.85
N ALA A 109 21.60 -0.94 -8.75
CA ALA A 109 21.50 -0.73 -10.20
C ALA A 109 20.11 -0.19 -10.61
N TYR A 110 19.04 -0.82 -10.11
CA TYR A 110 17.67 -0.31 -10.32
C TYR A 110 17.54 1.14 -9.85
N CYS A 111 18.04 1.46 -8.66
CA CYS A 111 17.94 2.83 -8.14
C CYS A 111 18.72 3.82 -9.01
N GLN A 112 19.90 3.44 -9.50
CA GLN A 112 20.71 4.27 -10.38
C GLN A 112 20.00 4.59 -11.70
N GLU A 113 19.45 3.58 -12.38
CA GLU A 113 18.66 3.76 -13.62
C GLU A 113 17.49 4.73 -13.41
N ARG A 114 16.86 4.66 -12.23
CA ARG A 114 15.70 5.48 -11.88
C ARG A 114 16.02 6.82 -11.25
N ALA A 115 17.30 7.21 -11.17
CA ALA A 115 17.74 8.41 -10.45
C ALA A 115 17.22 8.47 -8.99
N LEU A 116 17.08 7.32 -8.34
CA LEU A 116 16.63 7.17 -6.97
C LEU A 116 17.82 7.05 -6.02
N ASN A 117 17.65 7.54 -4.79
CA ASN A 117 18.62 7.27 -3.74
C ASN A 117 18.36 5.88 -3.14
N PRO A 118 19.28 4.90 -3.29
CA PRO A 118 19.06 3.53 -2.83
C PRO A 118 18.87 3.43 -1.32
N GLY A 119 19.63 4.24 -0.56
CA GLY A 119 19.50 4.27 0.90
C GLY A 119 18.14 4.79 1.38
N ARG A 120 17.58 5.81 0.70
CA ARG A 120 16.25 6.34 1.02
C ARG A 120 15.15 5.34 0.66
N LEU A 121 15.21 4.73 -0.54
CA LEU A 121 14.20 3.76 -0.97
C LEU A 121 14.20 2.50 -0.09
N ALA A 122 15.38 1.94 0.19
CA ALA A 122 15.49 0.78 1.07
C ALA A 122 14.94 1.07 2.47
N ARG A 123 15.26 2.25 3.03
CA ARG A 123 14.73 2.68 4.34
C ARG A 123 13.22 2.85 4.34
N ALA A 124 12.65 3.43 3.28
CA ALA A 124 11.21 3.63 3.17
C ALA A 124 10.45 2.29 3.09
N LEU A 125 10.92 1.37 2.23
CA LEU A 125 10.35 0.03 2.09
C LEU A 125 10.48 -0.79 3.39
N ALA A 126 11.64 -0.76 4.04
CA ALA A 126 11.84 -1.42 5.34
C ALA A 126 10.98 -0.79 6.45
N GLY A 127 10.81 0.54 6.43
CA GLY A 127 9.93 1.24 7.37
C GLY A 127 8.46 0.86 7.20
N LEU A 128 7.99 0.71 5.96
CA LEU A 128 6.63 0.27 5.66
C LEU A 128 6.45 -1.19 6.07
N ASP A 129 7.38 -2.05 5.70
CA ASP A 129 7.38 -3.47 6.06
C ASP A 129 7.34 -3.67 7.57
N GLY A 130 8.17 -2.94 8.32
CA GLY A 130 8.16 -2.96 9.79
C GLY A 130 6.87 -2.42 10.39
N LEU A 131 6.31 -1.33 9.85
CA LEU A 131 5.02 -0.81 10.26
C LEU A 131 3.93 -1.87 10.08
N LEU A 132 3.83 -2.46 8.89
CA LEU A 132 2.84 -3.48 8.56
C LEU A 132 3.00 -4.74 9.42
N ALA A 133 4.23 -5.22 9.59
CA ALA A 133 4.55 -6.39 10.41
C ALA A 133 4.19 -6.18 11.89
N SER A 134 4.28 -4.95 12.40
CA SER A 134 3.90 -4.64 13.79
C SER A 134 2.41 -4.37 13.96
N PHE A 135 1.79 -3.66 13.02
CA PHE A 135 0.41 -3.19 13.11
C PHE A 135 -0.62 -4.24 12.71
N LEU A 136 -0.43 -4.92 11.58
CA LEU A 136 -1.47 -5.84 11.09
C LEU A 136 -1.78 -6.98 12.08
N PRO A 137 -0.81 -7.59 12.78
CA PRO A 137 -1.13 -8.60 13.80
C PRO A 137 -2.00 -8.10 14.95
N THR A 138 -2.00 -6.80 15.27
CA THR A 138 -2.85 -6.25 16.35
C THR A 138 -4.32 -6.14 15.93
N VAL A 139 -4.61 -6.28 14.64
CA VAL A 139 -5.98 -6.27 14.11
C VAL A 139 -6.57 -7.67 14.25
N ALA A 140 -7.37 -7.87 15.31
CA ALA A 140 -7.88 -9.19 15.70
C ALA A 140 -8.77 -9.86 14.64
N ARG A 141 -9.61 -9.08 13.96
CA ARG A 141 -10.51 -9.56 12.91
C ARG A 141 -10.43 -8.65 11.69
N LEU A 142 -10.17 -9.26 10.55
CA LEU A 142 -10.11 -8.59 9.26
C LEU A 142 -10.56 -9.61 8.21
N ASP A 143 -11.74 -9.37 7.64
CA ASP A 143 -12.43 -10.29 6.73
C ASP A 143 -12.27 -9.81 5.28
N PHE A 144 -12.24 -8.49 5.07
CA PHE A 144 -12.15 -7.88 3.74
C PHE A 144 -11.22 -6.66 3.75
N VAL A 145 -10.41 -6.50 2.69
CA VAL A 145 -9.65 -5.29 2.42
C VAL A 145 -9.77 -4.91 0.95
N GLY A 146 -10.30 -3.72 0.68
CA GLY A 146 -10.34 -3.11 -0.64
C GLY A 146 -9.26 -2.04 -0.76
N PHE A 147 -8.35 -2.16 -1.71
CA PHE A 147 -7.30 -1.18 -1.99
C PHE A 147 -7.69 -0.25 -3.13
N THR A 148 -7.39 1.04 -2.95
CA THR A 148 -7.35 1.99 -4.08
C THR A 148 -5.94 2.00 -4.68
N VAL A 149 -5.83 1.57 -5.93
CA VAL A 149 -4.57 1.28 -6.60
C VAL A 149 -4.36 2.18 -7.81
N TRP A 150 -3.22 2.85 -7.81
CA TRP A 150 -2.74 3.72 -8.87
C TRP A 150 -1.32 3.34 -9.26
N SER A 151 -0.83 3.93 -10.34
CA SER A 151 0.55 3.73 -10.77
C SER A 151 1.59 4.13 -9.71
N SER A 152 1.21 4.93 -8.72
CA SER A 152 2.11 5.44 -7.68
C SER A 152 2.29 4.48 -6.50
N ASN A 153 1.30 3.63 -6.21
CA ASN A 153 1.27 2.83 -4.99
C ASN A 153 1.09 1.33 -5.26
N TYR A 154 1.39 0.88 -6.46
CA TYR A 154 1.18 -0.52 -6.81
C TYR A 154 2.11 -1.44 -6.00
N LEU A 155 3.43 -1.16 -5.99
CA LEU A 155 4.40 -1.93 -5.21
C LEU A 155 4.05 -2.01 -3.73
N THR A 156 3.72 -0.89 -3.11
CA THR A 156 3.41 -0.81 -1.68
C THR A 156 2.05 -1.42 -1.35
N THR A 157 1.08 -1.32 -2.26
CA THR A 157 -0.19 -2.07 -2.15
C THR A 157 0.08 -3.56 -2.15
N LEU A 158 0.90 -4.06 -3.08
CA LEU A 158 1.28 -5.48 -3.11
C LEU A 158 2.05 -5.89 -1.84
N LEU A 159 2.93 -5.04 -1.32
CA LEU A 159 3.65 -5.30 -0.07
C LEU A 159 2.65 -5.45 1.09
N THR A 160 1.66 -4.58 1.16
CA THR A 160 0.58 -4.63 2.17
C THR A 160 -0.27 -5.88 1.99
N ALA A 161 -0.70 -6.18 0.77
CA ALA A 161 -1.47 -7.38 0.45
C ALA A 161 -0.71 -8.65 0.81
N ALA A 162 0.60 -8.72 0.55
CA ALA A 162 1.46 -9.83 0.91
C ALA A 162 1.49 -10.08 2.43
N HIS A 163 1.61 -9.01 3.24
CA HIS A 163 1.48 -9.14 4.71
C HIS A 163 0.11 -9.67 5.13
N LEU A 164 -0.96 -9.15 4.53
CA LEU A 164 -2.33 -9.61 4.80
C LEU A 164 -2.52 -11.09 4.44
N LYS A 165 -1.95 -11.53 3.30
CA LYS A 165 -2.04 -12.91 2.83
C LYS A 165 -1.19 -13.89 3.63
N ARG A 166 -0.19 -13.42 4.38
CA ARG A 166 0.60 -14.24 5.33
C ARG A 166 -0.08 -14.46 6.68
N ARG A 167 -1.21 -13.81 6.96
CA ARG A 167 -1.95 -14.02 8.21
C ARG A 167 -2.50 -15.44 8.31
N PRO A 168 -2.64 -16.02 9.52
CA PRO A 168 -3.28 -17.33 9.70
C PRO A 168 -4.72 -17.38 9.15
N LYS A 169 -5.44 -16.26 9.22
CA LYS A 169 -6.75 -16.04 8.60
C LYS A 169 -6.64 -14.82 7.68
N PRO A 170 -6.24 -15.02 6.42
CA PRO A 170 -6.03 -13.91 5.49
C PRO A 170 -7.39 -13.34 5.01
N PRO A 171 -7.56 -12.01 4.94
CA PRO A 171 -8.79 -11.43 4.42
C PRO A 171 -8.95 -11.68 2.91
N PHE A 172 -10.17 -11.51 2.43
CA PHE A 172 -10.40 -11.29 1.01
C PHE A 172 -9.83 -9.93 0.61
N VAL A 173 -9.02 -9.90 -0.44
CA VAL A 173 -8.33 -8.68 -0.88
C VAL A 173 -8.83 -8.35 -2.29
N ILE A 174 -9.34 -7.13 -2.46
CA ILE A 174 -9.69 -6.56 -3.76
C ILE A 174 -8.78 -5.38 -4.03
N ALA A 175 -8.30 -5.26 -5.27
CA ALA A 175 -7.69 -4.06 -5.79
C ALA A 175 -8.67 -3.39 -6.76
N GLY A 176 -8.85 -2.08 -6.65
CA GLY A 176 -9.61 -1.28 -7.59
C GLY A 176 -8.86 0.00 -7.95
N GLY A 177 -9.10 0.52 -9.15
CA GLY A 177 -8.45 1.73 -9.66
C GLY A 177 -7.79 1.51 -11.02
N PRO A 178 -7.26 2.57 -11.65
CA PRO A 178 -6.83 2.54 -13.04
C PRO A 178 -5.75 1.50 -13.34
N GLN A 179 -4.88 1.21 -12.37
CA GLN A 179 -3.75 0.29 -12.55
C GLN A 179 -4.15 -1.19 -12.67
N VAL A 180 -5.37 -1.55 -12.24
CA VAL A 180 -5.86 -2.93 -12.16
C VAL A 180 -7.19 -3.13 -12.89
N THR A 181 -7.69 -2.07 -13.54
CA THR A 181 -8.90 -2.15 -14.36
C THR A 181 -8.46 -2.46 -15.79
N GLU A 182 -9.11 -3.44 -16.42
CA GLU A 182 -8.84 -3.75 -17.84
C GLU A 182 -9.03 -2.49 -18.69
N SER A 183 -8.08 -2.23 -19.58
CA SER A 183 -8.27 -1.27 -20.65
C SER A 183 -9.12 -1.96 -21.72
N GLU A 184 -10.22 -1.33 -22.13
CA GLU A 184 -10.99 -1.75 -23.31
C GLU A 184 -10.16 -1.68 -24.59
#